data_AF-A0A8J5FA27-F1
#
_entry.id   AF-A0A8J5FA27-F1
#
_cell.length_a   1.000
_cell.length_b   1.000
_cell.length_c   1.000
_cell.angle_alpha   90.00
_cell.angle_beta   90.00
_cell.angle_gamma   90.00
#
_symmetry.space_group_name_H-M   'P 1'
#
loop_
_entity.id
_entity.type
_entity.pdbx_description
1 polymer ?
#
loop_
_entity_poly.entity_id
_entity_poly.type
_entity_poly.pdbx_seq_one_letter_code
_entity_poly.pdbx_strand_id
1 'polypeptide(L)'
;MEIERAFTSLLKKDLSRRAEVSRETERPPSIGSAAHSRRHLIVLKHKLTNKMLTRHQFIVGAVLERWLPCFGSVGFESPISRKPNIMQKFLVLMKFQMDAALRLHKIVKAKDASRARLLKEYKEVQREKAADPDIQLVCDDSNIYKWTALIKGPSETPYEGGVFQLAIAIPEQYPLLPPQVRFLTKIFHPNVHFKTGEICLDILKNAWSPAWTLQSVCRAIIALMAHPEPDSPLNCDSGNLLRSGDIRGYCSMARMYTRLAAAPKKG
;
A
#
# COMPACT_ATOMS: atom_id res chain seq x y z
N MET A 1 36.31 -6.33 25.01
CA MET A 1 36.45 -7.59 24.25
C MET A 1 35.62 -8.75 24.82
N GLU A 2 35.53 -8.94 26.15
CA GLU A 2 34.76 -10.06 26.72
C GLU A 2 33.24 -9.91 26.63
N ILE A 3 32.70 -8.68 26.77
CA ILE A 3 31.26 -8.40 26.68
C ILE A 3 30.72 -8.58 25.25
N GLU A 4 31.46 -8.15 24.22
CA GLU A 4 31.09 -8.37 22.82
C GLU A 4 31.12 -9.85 22.43
N ARG A 5 32.08 -10.63 22.97
CA ARG A 5 32.12 -12.08 22.80
C ARG A 5 30.95 -12.75 23.52
N ALA A 6 30.59 -12.28 24.72
CA ALA A 6 29.43 -12.79 25.46
C ALA A 6 28.11 -12.48 24.73
N PHE A 7 27.93 -11.27 24.20
CA PHE A 7 26.74 -10.86 23.48
C PHE A 7 26.58 -11.56 22.13
N THR A 8 27.68 -11.69 21.37
CA THR A 8 27.69 -12.43 20.09
C THR A 8 27.50 -13.93 20.32
N SER A 9 28.01 -14.49 21.42
CA SER A 9 27.80 -15.87 21.84
C SER A 9 26.33 -16.11 22.23
N LEU A 10 25.72 -15.18 22.96
CA LEU A 10 24.29 -15.23 23.31
C LEU A 10 23.40 -15.17 22.05
N LEU A 11 23.68 -14.25 21.12
CA LEU A 11 22.95 -14.17 19.85
C LEU A 11 23.11 -15.43 18.99
N LYS A 12 24.33 -15.99 18.90
CA LYS A 12 24.57 -17.23 18.14
C LYS A 12 23.90 -18.45 18.79
N LYS A 13 23.89 -18.55 20.11
CA LYS A 13 23.20 -19.64 20.84
C LYS A 13 21.69 -19.55 20.70
N ASP A 14 21.14 -18.35 20.74
CA ASP A 14 19.69 -18.11 20.61
C ASP A 14 19.21 -18.32 19.16
N LEU A 15 20.04 -17.98 18.17
CA LEU A 15 19.78 -18.29 16.75
C LEU A 15 19.91 -19.80 16.44
N SER A 16 20.89 -20.48 17.04
CA SER A 16 21.09 -21.93 16.80
C SER A 16 20.00 -22.78 17.44
N ARG A 17 19.60 -22.49 18.68
CA ARG A 17 18.45 -23.16 19.33
C ARG A 17 17.14 -22.96 18.55
N ARG A 18 16.99 -21.84 17.86
CA ARG A 18 15.79 -21.56 17.04
C ARG A 18 15.81 -22.27 15.69
N ALA A 19 16.99 -22.48 15.10
CA ALA A 19 17.16 -23.31 13.91
C ALA A 19 16.80 -24.79 14.19
N GLU A 20 17.08 -25.27 15.40
CA GLU A 20 16.71 -26.61 15.89
C GLU A 20 15.19 -26.77 16.07
N VAL A 21 14.52 -25.79 16.68
CA VAL A 21 13.05 -25.79 16.84
C VAL A 21 12.32 -25.74 15.50
N SER A 22 12.89 -25.10 14.47
CA SER A 22 12.34 -25.13 13.11
C SER A 22 12.57 -26.45 12.36
N ARG A 23 13.58 -27.25 12.74
CA ARG A 23 13.82 -28.58 12.16
C ARG A 23 12.97 -29.67 12.79
N GLU A 24 12.55 -29.51 14.05
CA GLU A 24 11.64 -30.45 14.71
C GLU A 24 10.20 -30.42 14.16
N THR A 25 9.83 -29.38 13.39
CA THR A 25 8.51 -29.27 12.74
C THR A 25 8.42 -29.87 11.33
N GLU A 26 9.47 -30.55 10.84
CA GLU A 26 9.48 -31.22 9.53
C GLU A 26 9.37 -32.76 9.62
N ARG A 27 8.59 -33.29 10.58
CA ARG A 27 8.04 -34.64 10.42
C ARG A 27 6.62 -34.54 9.84
N PRO A 28 6.32 -35.21 8.72
CA PRO A 28 5.00 -35.13 8.11
C PRO A 28 3.96 -35.77 9.06
N PRO A 29 2.91 -35.04 9.46
CA PRO A 29 1.80 -35.66 10.16
C PRO A 29 0.87 -36.33 9.15
N SER A 30 0.39 -37.51 9.53
CA SER A 30 -0.67 -38.26 8.86
C SER A 30 -1.96 -37.42 8.73
N ILE A 31 -2.67 -37.70 7.64
CA ILE A 31 -3.89 -37.05 7.13
C ILE A 31 -4.95 -36.83 8.23
N GLY A 32 -5.39 -35.58 8.42
CA GLY A 32 -6.60 -35.24 9.19
C GLY A 32 -6.71 -33.78 9.68
N SER A 33 -7.60 -33.00 9.06
CA SER A 33 -8.16 -31.71 9.53
C SER A 33 -7.21 -30.48 9.64
N ALA A 34 -7.01 -29.78 8.51
CA ALA A 34 -6.07 -28.65 8.38
C ALA A 34 -6.69 -27.22 8.45
N ALA A 35 -7.96 -27.04 8.84
CA ALA A 35 -8.61 -25.72 8.74
C ALA A 35 -8.57 -24.87 10.03
N HIS A 36 -8.43 -25.48 11.22
CA HIS A 36 -8.52 -24.75 12.49
C HIS A 36 -7.16 -24.28 13.06
N SER A 37 -6.04 -24.90 12.65
CA SER A 37 -4.72 -24.65 13.25
C SER A 37 -3.97 -23.43 12.64
N ARG A 38 -4.23 -23.07 11.38
CA ARG A 38 -3.51 -21.96 10.70
C ARG A 38 -3.88 -20.56 11.21
N ARG A 39 -5.14 -20.35 11.64
CA ARG A 39 -5.58 -19.06 12.22
C ARG A 39 -4.94 -18.79 13.59
N HIS A 40 -4.79 -19.83 14.42
CA HIS A 40 -4.13 -19.72 15.72
C HIS A 40 -2.63 -19.42 15.57
N LEU A 41 -1.95 -20.05 14.61
CA LEU A 41 -0.51 -19.86 14.40
C LEU A 41 -0.16 -18.46 13.87
N ILE A 42 -1.00 -17.85 13.04
CA ILE A 42 -0.81 -16.48 12.54
C ILE A 42 -1.04 -15.47 13.67
N VAL A 43 -2.08 -15.66 14.49
CA VAL A 43 -2.35 -14.81 15.67
C VAL A 43 -1.25 -14.95 16.72
N LEU A 44 -0.72 -16.16 16.92
CA LEU A 44 0.41 -16.41 17.82
C LEU A 44 1.72 -15.79 17.28
N LYS A 45 2.01 -15.92 15.99
CA LYS A 45 3.16 -15.25 15.36
C LYS A 45 3.07 -13.73 15.49
N HIS A 46 1.89 -13.14 15.27
CA HIS A 46 1.67 -11.68 15.39
C HIS A 46 1.70 -11.18 16.83
N LYS A 47 1.18 -11.98 17.78
CA LYS A 47 1.32 -11.70 19.23
C LYS A 47 2.77 -11.83 19.69
N LEU A 48 3.52 -12.81 19.19
CA LEU A 48 4.93 -13.01 19.52
C LEU A 48 5.84 -11.93 18.93
N THR A 49 5.63 -11.47 17.69
CA THR A 49 6.38 -10.35 17.10
C THR A 49 6.08 -9.03 17.80
N ASN A 50 4.82 -8.74 18.16
CA ASN A 50 4.49 -7.54 18.93
C ASN A 50 5.04 -7.59 20.37
N LYS A 51 5.00 -8.77 21.02
CA LYS A 51 5.58 -8.98 22.36
C LYS A 51 7.12 -8.95 22.33
N MET A 52 7.74 -9.32 21.21
CA MET A 52 9.19 -9.20 20.97
C MET A 52 9.63 -7.75 20.75
N LEU A 53 8.87 -6.95 19.98
CA LEU A 53 9.19 -5.54 19.76
C LEU A 53 9.08 -4.71 21.04
N THR A 54 8.02 -4.93 21.82
CA THR A 54 7.82 -4.25 23.11
C THR A 54 8.87 -4.66 24.14
N ARG A 55 9.29 -5.94 24.20
CA ARG A 55 10.41 -6.37 25.06
C ARG A 55 11.76 -5.83 24.61
N HIS A 56 12.04 -5.74 23.31
CA HIS A 56 13.27 -5.11 22.81
C HIS A 56 13.30 -3.61 23.10
N GLN A 57 12.17 -2.90 22.96
CA GLN A 57 12.04 -1.50 23.37
C GLN A 57 12.26 -1.32 24.87
N PHE A 58 11.77 -2.25 25.70
CA PHE A 58 11.97 -2.21 27.15
C PHE A 58 13.43 -2.47 27.54
N ILE A 59 14.10 -3.44 26.92
CA ILE A 59 15.51 -3.75 27.19
C ILE A 59 16.41 -2.60 26.72
N VAL A 60 16.15 -2.05 25.53
CA VAL A 60 16.97 -0.94 24.98
C VAL A 60 16.70 0.37 25.71
N GLY A 61 15.44 0.66 26.08
CA GLY A 61 15.08 1.79 26.93
C GLY A 61 15.68 1.70 28.33
N ALA A 62 15.62 0.52 28.97
CA ALA A 62 16.22 0.30 30.28
C ALA A 62 17.76 0.35 30.26
N VAL A 63 18.39 0.00 29.14
CA VAL A 63 19.84 0.15 28.94
C VAL A 63 20.21 1.63 28.74
N LEU A 64 19.44 2.39 27.96
CA LEU A 64 19.66 3.83 27.77
C LEU A 64 19.42 4.63 29.06
N GLU A 65 18.31 4.44 29.76
CA GLU A 65 18.02 5.17 31.02
C GLU A 65 19.02 4.87 32.14
N ARG A 66 19.60 3.67 32.15
CA ARG A 66 20.57 3.27 33.19
C ARG A 66 22.01 3.68 32.89
N TRP A 67 22.33 4.03 31.63
CA TRP A 67 23.66 4.46 31.22
C TRP A 67 23.78 5.96 30.94
N LEU A 68 22.69 6.66 30.60
CA LEU A 68 22.72 8.11 30.37
C LEU A 68 23.23 8.93 31.59
N PRO A 69 22.90 8.59 32.86
CA PRO A 69 23.41 9.33 34.02
C PRO A 69 24.92 9.20 34.23
N CYS A 70 25.57 8.15 33.70
CA CYS A 70 27.01 7.92 33.87
C CYS A 70 27.88 8.75 32.91
N PHE A 71 27.30 9.37 31.87
CA PHE A 71 28.05 10.16 30.89
C PHE A 71 28.21 11.64 31.26
N GLY A 72 27.44 12.15 32.22
CA GLY A 72 27.43 13.56 32.61
C GLY A 72 28.48 13.97 33.64
N SER A 73 29.32 13.07 34.15
CA SER A 73 30.15 13.36 35.34
C SER A 73 31.59 12.86 35.32
N VAL A 74 32.16 12.51 34.16
CA VAL A 74 33.59 12.21 34.06
C VAL A 74 34.24 13.17 33.05
N GLY A 75 34.68 14.31 33.57
CA GLY A 75 35.65 15.15 32.88
C GLY A 75 36.96 14.38 32.77
N PHE A 76 37.31 13.97 31.55
CA PHE A 76 38.61 13.37 31.26
C PHE A 76 39.32 14.26 30.24
N GLU A 77 40.03 15.26 30.75
CA GLU A 77 41.10 15.91 30.00
C GLU A 77 42.25 14.92 29.87
N SER A 78 42.51 14.44 28.66
CA SER A 78 43.85 13.97 28.29
C SER A 78 44.04 14.10 26.78
N PRO A 79 45.15 14.71 26.31
CA PRO A 79 45.43 14.85 24.89
C PRO A 79 46.24 13.64 24.42
N ILE A 80 45.73 12.78 23.54
CA ILE A 80 46.52 11.90 22.65
C ILE A 80 45.61 11.25 21.58
N SER A 81 45.99 11.47 20.32
CA SER A 81 45.83 10.60 19.15
C SER A 81 44.47 10.42 18.45
N ARG A 82 44.49 10.80 17.17
CA ARG A 82 43.48 10.64 16.13
C ARG A 82 43.24 9.16 15.78
N LYS A 83 42.30 8.47 16.44
CA LYS A 83 41.53 7.35 15.86
C LYS A 83 40.09 7.41 16.41
N PRO A 84 39.04 7.14 15.62
CA PRO A 84 37.67 7.20 16.16
C PRO A 84 37.57 6.18 17.28
N ASN A 85 37.26 6.67 18.48
CA ASN A 85 37.21 5.89 19.70
C ASN A 85 36.23 4.73 19.50
N ILE A 86 36.58 3.50 19.87
CA ILE A 86 35.76 2.29 19.60
C ILE A 86 34.32 2.48 20.09
N MET A 87 34.14 3.22 21.19
CA MET A 87 32.85 3.61 21.76
C MET A 87 32.01 4.51 20.82
N GLN A 88 32.63 5.44 20.09
CA GLN A 88 31.93 6.25 19.08
C GLN A 88 31.44 5.39 17.92
N LYS A 89 32.26 4.44 17.45
CA LYS A 89 31.85 3.50 16.39
C LYS A 89 30.69 2.60 16.86
N PHE A 90 30.74 2.15 18.12
CA PHE A 90 29.67 1.36 18.73
C PHE A 90 28.35 2.14 18.84
N LEU A 91 28.40 3.39 19.31
CA LEU A 91 27.23 4.27 19.41
C LEU A 91 26.61 4.57 18.04
N VAL A 92 27.43 4.83 17.02
CA VAL A 92 26.96 5.03 15.64
C VAL A 92 26.27 3.77 15.11
N LEU A 93 26.84 2.59 15.36
CA LEU A 93 26.24 1.31 14.95
C LEU A 93 24.92 1.04 15.67
N MET A 94 24.84 1.27 16.98
CA MET A 94 23.59 1.14 17.75
C MET A 94 22.51 2.11 17.25
N LYS A 95 22.87 3.37 16.97
CA LYS A 95 21.93 4.36 16.42
C LYS A 95 21.39 3.90 15.06
N PHE A 96 22.26 3.42 14.18
CA PHE A 96 21.85 2.89 12.88
C PHE A 96 20.91 1.67 13.01
N GLN A 97 21.21 0.75 13.94
CA GLN A 97 20.35 -0.40 14.22
C GLN A 97 18.98 0.00 14.79
N MET A 98 18.93 0.99 15.69
CA MET A 98 17.67 1.52 16.23
C MET A 98 16.85 2.23 15.16
N ASP A 99 17.46 3.05 14.31
CA ASP A 99 16.78 3.73 13.20
C ASP A 99 16.18 2.72 12.21
N ALA A 100 16.92 1.65 11.90
CA ALA A 100 16.42 0.55 11.07
C ALA A 100 15.24 -0.18 11.72
N ALA A 101 15.32 -0.50 13.01
CA ALA A 101 14.24 -1.16 13.75
C ALA A 101 12.98 -0.29 13.85
N LEU A 102 13.13 1.01 14.08
CA LEU A 102 12.02 1.96 14.12
C LEU A 102 11.35 2.11 12.75
N ARG A 103 12.13 2.14 11.66
CA ARG A 103 11.62 2.13 10.28
C ARG A 103 10.80 0.88 10.01
N LEU A 104 11.31 -0.29 10.37
CA LEU A 104 10.59 -1.57 10.23
C LEU A 104 9.28 -1.58 11.04
N HIS A 105 9.30 -1.11 12.29
CA HIS A 105 8.08 -1.03 13.09
C HIS A 105 7.01 -0.11 12.45
N LYS A 106 7.43 1.06 11.96
CA LYS A 106 6.53 2.00 11.27
C LYS A 106 5.91 1.35 10.01
N ILE A 107 6.70 0.61 9.23
CA ILE A 107 6.23 -0.11 8.04
C ILE A 107 5.19 -1.18 8.42
N VAL A 108 5.48 -2.03 9.40
CA VAL A 108 4.57 -3.10 9.84
C VAL A 108 3.26 -2.50 10.37
N LYS A 109 3.34 -1.45 11.19
CA LYS A 109 2.14 -0.79 11.74
C LYS A 109 1.30 -0.12 10.64
N ALA A 110 1.93 0.53 9.67
CA ALA A 110 1.24 1.13 8.53
C ALA A 110 0.50 0.06 7.70
N LYS A 111 1.16 -1.08 7.47
CA LYS A 111 0.58 -2.22 6.75
C LYS A 111 -0.65 -2.79 7.46
N ASP A 112 -0.61 -2.91 8.79
CA ASP A 112 -1.77 -3.36 9.58
C ASP A 112 -2.94 -2.36 9.52
N ALA A 113 -2.65 -1.04 9.62
CA ALA A 113 -3.66 0.01 9.51
C ALA A 113 -4.30 0.04 8.10
N SER A 114 -3.47 -0.12 7.07
CA SER A 114 -3.91 -0.21 5.67
C SER A 114 -4.87 -1.37 5.44
N ARG A 115 -4.51 -2.57 5.92
CA ARG A 115 -5.39 -3.75 5.83
C ARG A 115 -6.70 -3.54 6.57
N ALA A 116 -6.67 -2.95 7.77
CA ALA A 116 -7.87 -2.66 8.53
C ALA A 116 -8.81 -1.71 7.77
N ARG A 117 -8.26 -0.66 7.14
CA ARG A 117 -9.02 0.27 6.29
C ARG A 117 -9.65 -0.44 5.09
N LEU A 118 -8.90 -1.27 4.38
CA LEU A 118 -9.41 -1.98 3.20
C LEU A 118 -10.49 -3.02 3.55
N LEU A 119 -10.36 -3.70 4.68
CA LEU A 119 -11.40 -4.61 5.16
C LEU A 119 -12.69 -3.86 5.53
N LYS A 120 -12.60 -2.63 6.03
CA LYS A 120 -13.75 -1.77 6.28
C LYS A 120 -14.45 -1.41 4.95
N GLU A 121 -13.70 -0.90 3.98
CA GLU A 121 -14.26 -0.54 2.67
C GLU A 121 -14.82 -1.75 1.92
N TYR A 122 -14.19 -2.92 2.02
CA TYR A 122 -14.74 -4.16 1.48
C TYR A 122 -16.11 -4.49 2.05
N LYS A 123 -16.28 -4.39 3.38
CA LYS A 123 -17.57 -4.62 4.02
C LYS A 123 -18.61 -3.57 3.65
N GLU A 124 -18.20 -2.32 3.44
CA GLU A 124 -19.07 -1.25 2.96
C GLU A 124 -19.55 -1.55 1.54
N VAL A 125 -18.63 -1.84 0.61
CA VAL A 125 -18.96 -2.25 -0.77
C VAL A 125 -19.90 -3.46 -0.80
N GLN A 126 -19.69 -4.48 0.04
CA GLN A 126 -20.58 -5.64 0.09
C GLN A 126 -21.99 -5.30 0.59
N ARG A 127 -22.12 -4.37 1.55
CA ARG A 127 -23.42 -3.91 2.06
C ARG A 127 -24.12 -2.98 1.07
N GLU A 128 -23.34 -2.16 0.38
CA GLU A 128 -23.81 -1.09 -0.50
C GLU A 128 -23.86 -1.51 -1.97
N LYS A 129 -23.83 -2.81 -2.28
CA LYS A 129 -23.99 -3.32 -3.66
C LYS A 129 -25.24 -2.78 -4.39
N ALA A 130 -26.24 -2.33 -3.66
CA ALA A 130 -27.46 -1.71 -4.20
C ALA A 130 -27.48 -0.17 -4.15
N ALA A 131 -26.54 0.47 -3.43
CA ALA A 131 -26.58 1.92 -3.22
C ALA A 131 -26.14 2.70 -4.47
N ASP A 132 -25.28 2.10 -5.29
CA ASP A 132 -24.70 2.75 -6.46
C ASP A 132 -24.77 1.83 -7.68
N PRO A 133 -25.81 1.96 -8.53
CA PRO A 133 -25.99 1.10 -9.68
C PRO A 133 -24.95 1.33 -10.78
N ASP A 134 -24.16 2.41 -10.70
CA ASP A 134 -23.18 2.78 -11.72
C ASP A 134 -21.79 2.23 -11.41
N ILE A 135 -21.53 1.83 -10.17
CA ILE A 135 -20.20 1.44 -9.69
C ILE A 135 -20.27 0.04 -9.09
N GLN A 136 -19.50 -0.88 -9.65
CA GLN A 136 -19.28 -2.20 -9.07
C GLN A 136 -17.80 -2.38 -8.75
N LEU A 137 -17.48 -2.45 -7.45
CA LEU A 137 -16.14 -2.73 -6.95
C LEU A 137 -16.00 -4.22 -6.60
N VAL A 138 -14.92 -4.83 -7.09
CA VAL A 138 -14.57 -6.22 -6.85
C VAL A 138 -13.15 -6.28 -6.30
N CYS A 139 -12.99 -6.85 -5.11
CA CYS A 139 -11.69 -7.12 -4.51
C CYS A 139 -11.16 -8.46 -5.03
N ASP A 140 -9.85 -8.56 -5.28
CA ASP A 140 -9.20 -9.81 -5.64
C ASP A 140 -9.12 -10.76 -4.42
N ASP A 141 -9.53 -12.01 -4.60
CA ASP A 141 -9.62 -13.01 -3.53
C ASP A 141 -8.25 -13.35 -2.91
N SER A 142 -7.18 -13.24 -3.70
CA SER A 142 -5.81 -13.56 -3.27
C SER A 142 -5.12 -12.36 -2.62
N ASN A 143 -5.50 -11.14 -3.01
CA ASN A 143 -4.78 -9.93 -2.63
C ASN A 143 -5.72 -8.73 -2.43
N ILE A 144 -5.97 -8.39 -1.16
CA ILE A 144 -6.78 -7.23 -0.76
C ILE A 144 -6.24 -5.87 -1.25
N TYR A 145 -5.02 -5.80 -1.75
CA TYR A 145 -4.46 -4.58 -2.35
C TYR A 145 -4.73 -4.45 -3.86
N LYS A 146 -5.41 -5.43 -4.46
CA LYS A 146 -5.80 -5.41 -5.87
C LYS A 146 -7.32 -5.41 -5.97
N TRP A 147 -7.83 -4.44 -6.71
CA TRP A 147 -9.25 -4.26 -6.92
C TRP A 147 -9.53 -3.99 -8.39
N THR A 148 -10.72 -4.37 -8.82
CA THR A 148 -11.26 -4.06 -10.12
C THR A 148 -12.54 -3.25 -9.92
N ALA A 149 -12.67 -2.15 -10.63
CA ALA A 149 -13.94 -1.42 -10.71
C ALA A 149 -14.56 -1.64 -12.08
N LEU A 150 -15.88 -1.78 -12.13
CA LEU A 150 -16.67 -1.63 -13.34
C LEU A 150 -17.54 -0.39 -13.15
N ILE A 151 -17.35 0.62 -13.99
CA ILE A 151 -18.14 1.84 -13.97
C ILE A 151 -18.99 1.94 -15.23
N LYS A 152 -20.25 2.34 -15.08
CA LYS A 152 -21.10 2.67 -16.21
C LYS A 152 -20.70 4.04 -16.77
N GLY A 153 -20.71 4.16 -18.08
CA GLY A 153 -20.55 5.46 -18.74
C GLY A 153 -21.69 6.39 -18.36
N PRO A 154 -21.41 7.67 -17.99
CA PRO A 154 -22.44 8.60 -17.60
C PRO A 154 -23.45 8.85 -18.73
N SER A 155 -24.71 9.07 -18.37
CA SER A 155 -25.77 9.46 -19.31
C SER A 155 -25.45 10.80 -19.98
N GLU A 156 -25.96 11.02 -21.18
CA GLU A 156 -25.79 12.25 -21.95
C GLU A 156 -24.32 12.54 -22.35
N THR A 157 -23.46 11.52 -22.27
CA THR A 157 -22.06 11.58 -22.70
C THR A 157 -21.81 10.62 -23.87
N PRO A 158 -20.72 10.77 -24.63
CA PRO A 158 -20.36 9.77 -25.63
C PRO A 158 -20.02 8.38 -25.07
N TYR A 159 -19.95 8.24 -23.74
CA TYR A 159 -19.65 7.00 -23.03
C TYR A 159 -20.89 6.22 -22.59
N GLU A 160 -22.08 6.82 -22.74
CA GLU A 160 -23.35 6.24 -22.33
C GLU A 160 -23.57 4.83 -22.90
N GLY A 161 -24.08 3.93 -22.05
CA GLY A 161 -24.31 2.52 -22.39
C GLY A 161 -23.05 1.65 -22.37
N GLY A 162 -21.86 2.24 -22.22
CA GLY A 162 -20.61 1.52 -22.02
C GLY A 162 -20.40 1.10 -20.56
N VAL A 163 -19.69 -0.01 -20.36
CA VAL A 163 -19.14 -0.45 -19.06
C VAL A 163 -17.63 -0.46 -19.15
N PHE A 164 -16.99 0.35 -18.31
CA PHE A 164 -15.55 0.55 -18.31
C PHE A 164 -14.93 -0.16 -17.11
N GLN A 165 -13.98 -1.05 -17.40
CA GLN A 165 -13.23 -1.76 -16.38
C GLN A 165 -11.97 -0.97 -16.01
N LEU A 166 -11.72 -0.83 -14.70
CA LEU A 166 -10.54 -0.18 -14.15
C LEU A 166 -9.79 -1.14 -13.24
N ALA A 167 -8.46 -1.08 -13.31
CA ALA A 167 -7.59 -1.72 -12.35
C ALA A 167 -7.20 -0.71 -11.27
N ILE A 168 -7.32 -1.12 -10.02
CA ILE A 168 -6.99 -0.35 -8.83
C ILE A 168 -5.91 -1.12 -8.06
N ALA A 169 -4.72 -0.53 -7.98
CA ALA A 169 -3.60 -1.06 -7.20
C ALA A 169 -3.38 -0.17 -5.97
N ILE A 170 -3.45 -0.78 -4.79
CA ILE A 170 -3.43 -0.06 -3.52
C ILE A 170 -2.04 -0.17 -2.90
N PRO A 171 -1.38 0.95 -2.56
CA PRO A 171 -0.07 0.91 -1.91
C PRO A 171 -0.19 0.44 -0.46
N GLU A 172 0.90 -0.09 0.11
CA GLU A 172 0.92 -0.53 1.52
C GLU A 172 0.71 0.63 2.51
N GLN A 173 0.96 1.86 2.08
CA GLN A 173 0.78 3.08 2.86
C GLN A 173 -0.65 3.63 2.80
N TYR A 174 -1.57 3.00 2.06
CA TYR A 174 -2.97 3.43 2.01
C TYR A 174 -3.59 3.46 3.42
N PRO A 175 -4.39 4.47 3.79
CA PRO A 175 -4.90 5.57 2.95
C PRO A 175 -4.04 6.85 2.95
N LEU A 176 -2.79 6.81 3.44
CA LEU A 176 -1.92 7.99 3.42
C LEU A 176 -1.47 8.36 2.00
N LEU A 177 -1.25 7.35 1.16
CA LEU A 177 -0.99 7.51 -0.28
C LEU A 177 -2.22 7.07 -1.09
N PRO A 178 -2.47 7.72 -2.25
CA PRO A 178 -3.58 7.37 -3.13
C PRO A 178 -3.41 5.98 -3.75
N PRO A 179 -4.52 5.33 -4.15
CA PRO A 179 -4.44 4.16 -5.01
C PRO A 179 -4.00 4.56 -6.41
N GLN A 180 -3.34 3.65 -7.12
CA GLN A 180 -3.07 3.79 -8.54
C GLN A 180 -4.26 3.23 -9.32
N VAL A 181 -4.88 4.05 -10.17
CA VAL A 181 -6.05 3.66 -10.94
C VAL A 181 -5.78 3.88 -12.42
N ARG A 182 -6.13 2.88 -13.24
CA ARG A 182 -6.06 2.97 -14.70
C ARG A 182 -7.20 2.22 -15.36
N PHE A 183 -7.62 2.71 -16.52
CA PHE A 183 -8.56 2.01 -17.39
C PHE A 183 -7.92 0.74 -17.98
N LEU A 184 -8.63 -0.38 -17.87
CA LEU A 184 -8.37 -1.59 -18.64
C LEU A 184 -9.13 -1.55 -19.97
N THR A 185 -10.37 -1.06 -19.93
CA THR A 185 -11.16 -0.81 -21.14
C THR A 185 -10.59 0.40 -21.88
N LYS A 186 -10.30 0.25 -23.18
CA LYS A 186 -9.84 1.39 -24.00
C LYS A 186 -10.91 2.48 -24.04
N ILE A 187 -10.50 3.71 -23.81
CA ILE A 187 -11.36 4.90 -23.79
C ILE A 187 -10.67 6.05 -24.53
N PHE A 188 -11.45 6.79 -25.31
CA PHE A 188 -10.99 7.99 -25.99
C PHE A 188 -11.44 9.22 -25.18
N HIS A 189 -10.58 9.69 -24.29
CA HIS A 189 -10.86 10.77 -23.34
C HIS A 189 -9.62 11.65 -23.16
N PRO A 190 -9.73 13.00 -23.01
CA PRO A 190 -8.57 13.89 -22.92
C PRO A 190 -7.66 13.58 -21.72
N ASN A 191 -8.25 13.34 -20.54
CA ASN A 191 -7.52 13.09 -19.30
C ASN A 191 -7.14 11.62 -19.07
N VAL A 192 -7.27 10.75 -20.08
CA VAL A 192 -6.86 9.34 -19.99
C VAL A 192 -5.83 9.04 -21.05
N HIS A 193 -4.69 8.47 -20.67
CA HIS A 193 -3.66 8.09 -21.61
C HIS A 193 -4.15 6.93 -22.48
N PHE A 194 -4.20 7.14 -23.80
CA PHE A 194 -4.87 6.22 -24.73
C PHE A 194 -4.33 4.78 -24.74
N LYS A 195 -3.00 4.60 -24.56
CA LYS A 195 -2.37 3.25 -24.56
C LYS A 195 -2.37 2.56 -23.19
N THR A 196 -1.98 3.26 -22.12
CA THR A 196 -1.78 2.69 -20.78
C THR A 196 -3.05 2.70 -19.92
N GLY A 197 -4.01 3.59 -20.23
CA GLY A 197 -5.21 3.82 -19.45
C GLY A 197 -5.00 4.66 -18.20
N GLU A 198 -3.80 5.23 -18.00
CA GLU A 198 -3.50 6.10 -16.86
C GLU A 198 -4.40 7.34 -16.85
N ILE A 199 -4.82 7.76 -15.66
CA ILE A 199 -5.78 8.84 -15.45
C ILE A 199 -5.05 10.07 -14.91
N CYS A 200 -5.26 11.23 -15.53
CA CYS A 200 -4.90 12.50 -14.93
C CYS A 200 -6.09 13.03 -14.12
N LEU A 201 -6.07 12.75 -12.82
CA LEU A 201 -7.05 13.27 -11.87
C LEU A 201 -6.28 13.73 -10.61
N ASP A 202 -6.59 14.93 -10.15
CA ASP A 202 -5.89 15.61 -9.06
C ASP A 202 -5.99 14.86 -7.72
N ILE A 203 -7.15 14.26 -7.42
CA ILE A 203 -7.35 13.48 -6.21
C ILE A 203 -6.48 12.22 -6.18
N LEU A 204 -6.02 11.72 -7.33
CA LEU A 204 -5.07 10.59 -7.40
C LEU A 204 -3.61 11.03 -7.27
N LYS A 205 -3.37 12.34 -7.08
CA LYS A 205 -2.05 12.96 -7.01
C LYS A 205 -1.98 13.90 -5.79
N ASN A 206 -2.08 15.20 -6.03
CA ASN A 206 -1.78 16.25 -5.05
C ASN A 206 -2.97 16.57 -4.14
N ALA A 207 -4.20 16.29 -4.57
CA ALA A 207 -5.42 16.55 -3.80
C ALA A 207 -5.89 15.31 -3.00
N TRP A 208 -5.07 14.26 -2.94
CA TRP A 208 -5.39 13.06 -2.16
C TRP A 208 -5.46 13.38 -0.66
N SER A 209 -6.47 12.83 -0.01
CA SER A 209 -6.55 12.79 1.45
C SER A 209 -7.09 11.43 1.92
N PRO A 210 -6.74 10.97 3.14
CA PRO A 210 -7.25 9.72 3.70
C PRO A 210 -8.78 9.63 3.86
N ALA A 211 -9.50 10.73 3.65
CA ALA A 211 -10.97 10.78 3.69
C ALA A 211 -11.60 10.14 2.45
N TRP A 212 -10.90 10.10 1.31
CA TRP A 212 -11.38 9.44 0.10
C TRP A 212 -11.44 7.92 0.27
N THR A 213 -12.47 7.30 -0.31
CA THR A 213 -12.68 5.84 -0.36
C THR A 213 -12.57 5.37 -1.80
N LEU A 214 -12.43 4.06 -2.02
CA LEU A 214 -12.42 3.49 -3.38
C LEU A 214 -13.71 3.82 -4.13
N GLN A 215 -14.85 3.84 -3.44
CA GLN A 215 -16.16 4.20 -3.99
C GLN A 215 -16.17 5.66 -4.48
N SER A 216 -15.74 6.60 -3.64
CA SER A 216 -15.74 8.02 -4.00
C SER A 216 -14.71 8.37 -5.07
N VAL A 217 -13.58 7.64 -5.14
CA VAL A 217 -12.64 7.71 -6.26
C VAL A 217 -13.30 7.30 -7.57
N CYS A 218 -14.05 6.18 -7.59
CA CYS A 218 -14.77 5.75 -8.79
C CYS A 218 -15.82 6.80 -9.22
N ARG A 219 -16.52 7.41 -8.26
CA ARG A 219 -17.49 8.47 -8.54
C ARG A 219 -16.82 9.72 -9.13
N ALA A 220 -15.65 10.10 -8.63
CA ALA A 220 -14.87 11.21 -9.19
C ALA A 220 -14.43 10.92 -10.64
N ILE A 221 -14.08 9.67 -10.96
CA ILE A 221 -13.75 9.27 -12.34
C ILE A 221 -14.97 9.35 -13.26
N ILE A 222 -16.16 8.95 -12.79
CA ILE A 222 -17.42 9.13 -13.55
C ILE A 222 -17.67 10.61 -13.82
N ALA A 223 -17.47 11.48 -12.83
CA ALA A 223 -17.60 12.92 -13.01
C ALA A 223 -16.58 13.48 -14.03
N LEU A 224 -15.33 13.00 -14.00
CA LEU A 224 -14.31 13.35 -14.99
C LEU A 224 -14.73 12.93 -16.41
N MET A 225 -15.34 11.75 -16.57
CA MET A 225 -15.85 11.30 -17.87
C MET A 225 -16.97 12.20 -18.42
N ALA A 226 -17.81 12.77 -17.54
CA ALA A 226 -18.85 13.71 -17.93
C ALA A 226 -18.29 15.11 -18.23
N HIS A 227 -17.24 15.52 -17.53
CA HIS A 227 -16.64 16.85 -17.60
C HIS A 227 -15.13 16.76 -17.91
N PRO A 228 -14.76 16.49 -19.17
CA PRO A 228 -13.36 16.40 -19.57
C PRO A 228 -12.64 17.75 -19.50
N GLU A 229 -11.36 17.73 -19.13
CA GLU A 229 -10.49 18.90 -19.05
C GLU A 229 -9.46 18.89 -20.20
N PRO A 230 -9.64 19.72 -21.26
CA PRO A 230 -8.84 19.65 -22.47
C PRO A 230 -7.54 20.48 -22.44
N ASP A 231 -7.27 21.29 -21.42
CA ASP A 231 -6.11 22.22 -21.42
C ASP A 231 -4.76 21.51 -21.20
N SER A 232 -4.76 20.40 -20.46
CA SER A 232 -3.57 19.58 -20.20
C SER A 232 -3.88 18.08 -20.40
N PRO A 233 -4.12 17.64 -21.64
CA PRO A 233 -4.61 16.30 -21.92
C PRO A 233 -3.48 15.26 -21.90
N LEU A 234 -3.77 14.05 -21.42
CA LEU A 234 -2.93 12.87 -21.65
C LEU A 234 -3.15 12.26 -23.04
N ASN A 235 -4.31 12.50 -23.63
CA ASN A 235 -4.62 12.16 -25.01
C ASN A 235 -4.72 13.45 -25.83
N CYS A 236 -3.61 13.83 -26.46
CA CYS A 236 -3.52 15.05 -27.26
C CYS A 236 -4.55 15.10 -28.38
N ASP A 237 -4.86 13.99 -29.05
CA ASP A 237 -5.84 13.95 -30.14
C ASP A 237 -7.23 14.33 -29.63
N SER A 238 -7.64 13.71 -28.52
CA SER A 238 -8.92 14.01 -27.87
C SER A 238 -8.99 15.44 -27.34
N GLY A 239 -7.90 15.95 -26.74
CA GLY A 239 -7.85 17.32 -26.25
C GLY A 239 -7.85 18.35 -27.38
N ASN A 240 -7.19 18.07 -28.50
CA ASN A 240 -7.15 18.95 -29.67
C ASN A 240 -8.53 19.12 -30.30
N LEU A 241 -9.33 18.05 -30.42
CA LEU A 241 -10.70 18.11 -30.92
C LEU A 241 -11.59 19.02 -30.05
N LEU A 242 -11.46 18.94 -28.73
CA LEU A 242 -12.22 19.79 -27.83
C LEU A 242 -11.75 21.24 -27.88
N ARG A 243 -10.43 21.50 -27.88
CA ARG A 243 -9.88 22.87 -27.96
C ARG A 243 -10.15 23.55 -29.30
N SER A 244 -10.24 22.80 -30.40
CA SER A 244 -10.62 23.35 -31.70
C SER A 244 -12.12 23.60 -31.85
N GLY A 245 -12.93 23.23 -30.85
CA GLY A 245 -14.38 23.32 -30.90
C GLY A 245 -15.07 22.21 -31.71
N ASP A 246 -14.34 21.19 -32.15
CA ASP A 246 -14.90 20.02 -32.85
C ASP A 246 -15.50 19.01 -31.88
N ILE A 247 -16.56 19.43 -31.19
CA ILE A 247 -17.31 18.59 -30.24
C ILE A 247 -17.92 17.38 -30.96
N ARG A 248 -18.34 17.54 -32.22
CA ARG A 248 -18.93 16.45 -33.00
C ARG A 248 -17.90 15.37 -33.33
N GLY A 249 -16.69 15.76 -33.74
CA GLY A 249 -15.57 14.86 -33.98
C GLY A 249 -15.18 14.10 -32.71
N TYR A 250 -15.00 14.82 -31.60
CA TYR A 250 -14.73 14.21 -30.31
C TYR A 250 -15.81 13.18 -29.91
N CYS A 251 -17.08 13.57 -29.92
CA CYS A 251 -18.18 12.70 -29.54
C CYS A 251 -18.30 11.48 -30.47
N SER A 252 -18.02 11.63 -31.76
CA SER A 252 -18.07 10.53 -32.73
C SER A 252 -16.98 9.49 -32.43
N MET A 253 -15.75 9.95 -32.18
CA MET A 253 -14.62 9.08 -31.82
C MET A 253 -14.83 8.39 -30.48
N ALA A 254 -15.25 9.14 -29.45
CA ALA A 254 -15.52 8.59 -28.12
C ALA A 254 -16.66 7.54 -28.14
N ARG A 255 -17.75 7.78 -28.90
CA ARG A 255 -18.82 6.78 -29.08
C ARG A 255 -18.34 5.55 -29.84
N MET A 256 -17.50 5.71 -30.87
CA MET A 256 -16.92 4.59 -31.61
C MET A 256 -16.12 3.69 -30.66
N TYR A 257 -15.19 4.25 -29.88
CA TYR A 257 -14.39 3.48 -28.92
C TYR A 257 -15.25 2.84 -27.83
N THR A 258 -16.26 3.55 -27.32
CA THR A 258 -17.21 3.01 -26.35
C THR A 258 -17.92 1.76 -26.89
N ARG A 259 -18.43 1.81 -28.13
CA ARG A 259 -19.08 0.65 -28.76
C ARG A 259 -18.13 -0.51 -29.00
N LEU A 260 -16.88 -0.24 -29.35
CA LEU A 260 -15.90 -1.28 -29.67
C LEU A 260 -15.31 -1.96 -28.42
N ALA A 261 -15.05 -1.19 -27.36
CA ALA A 261 -14.29 -1.67 -26.20
C ALA A 261 -15.12 -1.82 -24.92
N ALA A 262 -16.17 -1.00 -24.76
CA ALA A 262 -16.95 -0.92 -23.53
C ALA A 262 -18.37 -1.48 -23.68
N ALA A 263 -18.76 -1.99 -24.84
CA ALA A 263 -20.06 -2.62 -25.02
C ALA A 263 -20.18 -3.86 -24.11
N PRO A 264 -21.33 -4.07 -23.45
CA PRO A 264 -21.56 -5.29 -22.70
C PRO A 264 -21.44 -6.47 -23.66
N LYS A 265 -20.56 -7.43 -23.35
CA LYS A 265 -20.47 -8.67 -24.12
C LYS A 265 -21.82 -9.35 -24.02
N LYS A 266 -22.51 -9.49 -25.16
CA LYS A 266 -23.68 -10.37 -25.25
C LYS A 266 -23.17 -11.79 -24.95
N GLY A 267 -23.51 -12.29 -23.77
CA GLY A 267 -23.32 -13.69 -23.40
C GLY A 267 -24.25 -14.58 -24.22
#